data_AF-A0A5B3G9F2-F1
#
_entry.id   AF-A0A5B3G9F2-F1
#
_cell.length_a   1.000
_cell.length_b   1.000
_cell.length_c   1.000
_cell.angle_alpha   90.00
_cell.angle_beta   90.00
_cell.angle_gamma   90.00
#
_symmetry.space_group_name_H-M   'P 1'
#
loop_
_entity.id
_entity.type
_entity.pdbx_description
1 polymer ?
#
loop_
_entity_poly.entity_id
_entity_poly.type
_entity_poly.pdbx_seq_one_letter_code
_entity_poly.pdbx_strand_id
1 'polypeptide(L)'
;MKKFIAFLIITLSFDSFAFAQSTNDETEKAPPMEGVELIRKVLHFDIEGEIYTDVEVAIKSNSPDYFFVNKHRVKVKVTDSNGKIVWNKTMKNVYLYVFSNGQIQVGRPKFSQLVIYSGKRANKYEKGIIREKEGVYN
;
A
#
# COMPACT_ATOMS: atom_id res chain seq x y z
N MET A 1 -63.97 12.69 2.92
CA MET A 1 -62.63 12.97 2.37
C MET A 1 -61.55 12.93 3.46
N LYS A 2 -61.44 11.83 4.23
CA LYS A 2 -60.42 11.68 5.30
C LYS A 2 -59.49 10.47 5.10
N LYS A 3 -59.85 9.55 4.19
CA LYS A 3 -59.09 8.30 3.93
C LYS A 3 -58.00 8.44 2.86
N PHE A 4 -57.95 9.55 2.13
CA PHE A 4 -56.89 9.83 1.14
C PHE A 4 -55.63 10.48 1.74
N ILE A 5 -55.75 11.11 2.92
CA ILE A 5 -54.62 11.80 3.57
C ILE A 5 -53.64 10.79 4.20
N ALA A 6 -54.15 9.66 4.71
CA ALA A 6 -53.30 8.64 5.32
C ALA A 6 -52.34 7.96 4.33
N PHE A 7 -52.73 7.85 3.05
CA PHE A 7 -51.89 7.24 2.01
C PHE A 7 -50.74 8.17 1.57
N LEU A 8 -50.92 9.49 1.66
CA LEU A 8 -49.91 10.49 1.31
C LEU A 8 -48.77 10.57 2.36
N ILE A 9 -49.07 10.25 3.63
CA ILE A 9 -48.09 10.31 4.73
C ILE A 9 -47.15 9.08 4.70
N ILE A 10 -47.60 7.95 4.15
CA ILE A 10 -46.80 6.71 4.05
C ILE A 10 -45.78 6.78 2.89
N THR A 11 -46.03 7.59 1.86
CA THR A 11 -45.08 7.75 0.75
C THR A 11 -43.96 8.75 1.04
N LEU A 12 -44.10 9.59 2.06
CA LEU A 12 -43.10 10.60 2.46
C LEU A 12 -42.08 10.08 3.49
N SER A 13 -42.22 8.84 3.96
CA SER A 13 -41.34 8.24 4.98
C SER A 13 -40.31 7.24 4.43
N PHE A 14 -40.21 7.09 3.11
CA PHE A 14 -39.21 6.22 2.47
C PHE A 14 -37.97 6.96 1.92
N ASP A 15 -37.92 8.29 1.97
CA ASP A 15 -36.80 9.06 1.42
C ASP A 15 -35.60 9.24 2.38
N SER A 16 -35.67 8.68 3.59
CA SER A 16 -34.59 8.80 4.60
C SER A 16 -33.60 7.64 4.62
N PHE A 17 -33.66 6.72 3.66
CA PHE A 17 -32.54 5.80 3.37
C PHE A 17 -31.83 6.21 2.09
N ALA A 18 -31.52 7.49 1.95
CA ALA A 18 -30.28 7.84 1.29
C ALA A 18 -29.17 7.23 2.16
N PHE A 19 -28.74 6.02 1.82
CA PHE A 19 -27.42 5.55 2.21
C PHE A 19 -26.48 6.67 1.79
N ALA A 20 -26.00 7.44 2.76
CA ALA A 20 -24.81 8.23 2.59
C ALA A 20 -23.70 7.21 2.31
N GLN A 21 -23.55 6.80 1.06
CA GLN A 21 -22.26 6.40 0.54
C GLN A 21 -21.41 7.66 0.56
N SER A 22 -20.99 8.09 1.76
CA SER A 22 -19.77 8.85 1.86
C SER A 22 -18.66 7.86 1.52
N THR A 23 -18.47 7.64 0.23
CA THR A 23 -17.24 7.14 -0.39
C THR A 23 -16.13 8.19 -0.26
N ASN A 24 -16.05 8.83 0.90
CA ASN A 24 -14.81 9.33 1.42
C ASN A 24 -14.23 8.15 2.21
N ASP A 25 -13.78 7.12 1.49
CA ASP A 25 -12.61 6.38 1.96
C ASP A 25 -11.53 7.46 2.03
N GLU A 26 -11.43 8.15 3.17
CA GLU A 26 -10.26 8.92 3.49
C GLU A 26 -9.14 7.90 3.46
N THR A 27 -8.48 7.78 2.30
CA THR A 27 -7.38 6.87 2.10
C THR A 27 -6.41 7.17 3.23
N GLU A 28 -6.22 6.19 4.11
CA GLU A 28 -5.42 6.34 5.31
C GLU A 28 -4.10 7.04 4.94
N LYS A 29 -3.81 8.19 5.55
CA LYS A 29 -2.59 8.94 5.27
C LYS A 29 -1.52 8.50 6.26
N ALA A 30 -0.69 7.55 5.87
CA ALA A 30 0.53 7.25 6.61
C ALA A 30 1.60 8.32 6.33
N PRO A 31 2.25 8.91 7.34
CA PRO A 31 3.42 9.76 7.11
C PRO A 31 4.59 8.91 6.57
N PRO A 32 5.50 9.50 5.79
CA PRO A 32 6.68 8.80 5.32
C PRO A 32 7.59 8.41 6.49
N MET A 33 8.09 7.17 6.49
CA MET A 33 9.06 6.70 7.46
C MET A 33 10.48 7.04 7.02
N GLU A 34 11.29 7.57 7.93
CA GLU A 34 12.67 8.01 7.66
C GLU A 34 13.67 7.32 8.58
N GLY A 35 14.85 6.98 8.03
CA GLY A 35 15.95 6.39 8.80
C GLY A 35 15.66 4.99 9.34
N VAL A 36 14.66 4.30 8.80
CA VAL A 36 14.25 2.96 9.27
C VAL A 36 14.65 1.87 8.29
N GLU A 37 14.85 0.66 8.83
CA GLU A 37 15.09 -0.55 8.07
C GLU A 37 14.05 -1.61 8.47
N LEU A 38 13.32 -2.12 7.47
CA LEU A 38 12.28 -3.13 7.63
C LEU A 38 12.69 -4.39 6.89
N ILE A 39 12.56 -5.53 7.54
CA ILE A 39 12.74 -6.85 6.92
C ILE A 39 11.39 -7.55 6.93
N ARG A 40 10.94 -8.07 5.78
CA ARG A 40 9.67 -8.75 5.62
C ARG A 40 9.82 -10.04 4.84
N LYS A 41 9.27 -11.12 5.40
CA LYS A 41 9.11 -12.39 4.69
C LYS A 41 7.80 -12.34 3.90
N VAL A 42 7.88 -12.57 2.60
CA VAL A 42 6.73 -12.49 1.68
C VAL A 42 6.58 -13.81 0.92
N LEU A 43 5.37 -14.35 0.92
CA LEU A 43 5.06 -15.66 0.35
C LEU A 43 5.12 -15.65 -1.18
N HIS A 44 4.47 -14.68 -1.82
CA HIS A 44 4.51 -14.47 -3.27
C HIS A 44 4.97 -13.06 -3.57
N PHE A 45 6.03 -12.92 -4.35
CA PHE A 45 6.61 -11.63 -4.67
C PHE A 45 6.81 -11.49 -6.17
N ASP A 46 6.09 -10.56 -6.77
CA ASP A 46 6.08 -10.30 -8.20
C ASP A 46 7.03 -9.14 -8.52
N ILE A 47 8.05 -9.40 -9.34
CA ILE A 47 9.02 -8.41 -9.78
C ILE A 47 8.88 -8.24 -11.29
N GLU A 48 8.30 -7.11 -11.73
CA GLU A 48 8.11 -6.80 -13.16
C GLU A 48 7.46 -7.94 -13.98
N GLY A 49 6.60 -8.76 -13.36
CA GLY A 49 5.89 -9.88 -13.98
C GLY A 49 6.47 -11.26 -13.65
N GLU A 50 7.66 -11.35 -13.05
CA GLU A 50 8.25 -12.62 -12.61
C GLU A 50 7.92 -12.92 -11.14
N ILE A 51 7.40 -14.11 -10.87
CA ILE A 51 6.95 -14.53 -9.54
C ILE A 51 8.05 -15.30 -8.80
N TYR A 52 8.39 -14.81 -7.61
CA TYR A 52 9.28 -15.44 -6.65
C TYR A 52 8.48 -15.86 -5.41
N THR A 53 8.87 -16.98 -4.79
CA THR A 53 8.22 -17.48 -3.58
C THR A 53 9.15 -17.47 -2.37
N ASP A 54 8.57 -17.29 -1.19
CA ASP A 54 9.26 -17.32 0.09
C ASP A 54 10.50 -16.40 0.16
N VAL A 55 10.32 -15.16 -0.26
CA VAL A 55 11.39 -14.17 -0.31
C VAL A 55 11.53 -13.40 1.00
N GLU A 56 12.74 -12.90 1.24
CA GLU A 56 13.00 -11.87 2.23
C GLU A 56 13.21 -10.51 1.54
N VAL A 57 12.42 -9.53 1.95
CA VAL A 57 12.45 -8.16 1.42
C VAL A 57 12.96 -7.23 2.51
N ALA A 58 14.17 -6.70 2.30
CA ALA A 58 14.73 -5.64 3.13
C ALA A 58 14.46 -4.28 2.49
N ILE A 59 13.90 -3.36 3.26
CA ILE A 59 13.50 -2.01 2.82
C ILE A 59 14.12 -1.01 3.76
N LYS A 60 14.98 -0.14 3.25
CA LYS A 60 15.68 0.87 4.03
C LYS A 60 15.37 2.26 3.51
N SER A 61 14.74 3.09 4.34
CA SER A 61 14.55 4.50 4.03
C SER A 61 15.76 5.30 4.47
N ASN A 62 16.33 6.05 3.52
CA ASN A 62 17.41 6.97 3.77
C ASN A 62 16.84 8.38 3.64
N SER A 63 16.91 9.15 4.73
CA SER A 63 16.62 10.58 4.69
C SER A 63 17.63 11.29 3.79
N PRO A 64 17.23 12.38 3.13
CA PRO A 64 18.14 13.21 2.36
C PRO A 64 19.23 13.72 3.29
N ASP A 65 20.48 13.47 2.91
CA ASP A 65 21.61 14.12 3.55
C ASP A 65 21.74 15.51 2.91
N TYR A 66 21.32 16.55 3.63
CA TYR A 66 21.25 17.95 3.15
C TYR A 66 22.61 18.51 2.66
N PHE A 67 23.69 17.76 2.85
CA PHE A 67 25.03 18.08 2.36
C PHE A 67 25.30 17.59 0.92
N PHE A 68 24.72 16.47 0.49
CA PHE A 68 25.08 15.82 -0.79
C PHE A 68 23.88 15.36 -1.63
N VAL A 69 22.72 15.12 -1.02
CA VAL A 69 21.57 14.49 -1.66
C VAL A 69 20.26 15.09 -1.14
N ASN A 70 19.71 16.05 -1.86
CA ASN A 70 18.42 16.71 -1.53
C ASN A 70 17.17 15.87 -1.87
N LYS A 71 17.25 14.54 -1.92
CA LYS A 71 16.12 13.69 -2.31
C LYS A 71 16.03 12.44 -1.43
N HIS A 72 14.84 12.14 -0.94
CA HIS A 72 14.55 10.88 -0.25
C HIS A 72 14.85 9.68 -1.15
N ARG A 73 15.38 8.63 -0.54
CA ARG A 73 15.74 7.39 -1.23
C ARG A 73 15.27 6.21 -0.41
N VAL A 74 14.78 5.18 -1.09
CA VAL A 74 14.46 3.91 -0.46
C VAL A 74 15.23 2.82 -1.18
N LYS A 75 16.08 2.12 -0.44
CA LYS A 75 16.77 0.93 -0.93
C LYS A 75 15.90 -0.28 -0.65
N VAL A 76 15.64 -1.07 -1.67
CA VAL A 76 14.95 -2.35 -1.53
C VAL A 76 15.92 -3.46 -1.96
N LYS A 77 15.89 -4.58 -1.24
CA LYS A 77 16.66 -5.77 -1.55
C LYS A 77 15.74 -6.97 -1.38
N VAL A 78 15.59 -7.76 -2.42
CA VAL A 78 14.81 -9.01 -2.42
C VAL A 78 15.78 -10.17 -2.53
N THR A 79 15.70 -11.08 -1.57
CA THR A 79 16.49 -12.30 -1.50
C THR A 79 15.54 -13.48 -1.62
N ASP A 80 15.81 -14.40 -2.55
CA ASP A 80 15.00 -15.60 -2.74
C ASP A 80 15.21 -16.63 -1.62
N SER A 81 14.44 -17.71 -1.67
CA SER A 81 14.51 -18.82 -0.70
C SER A 81 15.86 -19.55 -0.67
N ASN A 82 16.69 -19.41 -1.70
CA ASN A 82 18.04 -19.96 -1.77
C ASN A 82 19.11 -19.00 -1.25
N GLY A 83 18.72 -17.80 -0.80
CA GLY A 83 19.64 -16.76 -0.36
C GLY A 83 20.24 -15.92 -1.50
N LYS A 84 19.79 -16.10 -2.74
CA LYS A 84 20.25 -15.32 -3.89
C LYS A 84 19.52 -13.98 -3.94
N ILE A 85 20.27 -12.91 -4.18
CA ILE A 85 19.70 -11.58 -4.39
C ILE A 85 19.11 -11.51 -5.80
N VAL A 86 17.79 -11.44 -5.89
CA VAL A 86 17.05 -11.37 -7.17
C VAL A 86 16.70 -9.94 -7.56
N TRP A 87 16.70 -9.02 -6.60
CA TRP A 87 16.53 -7.59 -6.86
C TRP A 87 17.24 -6.75 -5.81
N ASN A 88 17.97 -5.71 -6.22
CA ASN A 88 18.67 -4.80 -5.30
C ASN A 88 18.85 -3.44 -5.98
N LYS A 89 17.94 -2.50 -5.69
CA LYS A 89 18.00 -1.16 -6.24
C LYS A 89 17.65 -0.11 -5.19
N THR A 90 18.16 1.09 -5.42
CA THR A 90 17.78 2.28 -4.64
C THR A 90 16.88 3.16 -5.48
N MET A 91 15.61 3.20 -5.11
CA MET A 91 14.61 4.07 -5.72
C MET A 91 14.85 5.51 -5.24
N LYS A 92 14.77 6.47 -6.17
CA LYS A 92 15.08 7.89 -5.91
C LYS A 92 13.80 8.74 -5.92
N ASN A 93 13.78 9.73 -5.05
CA ASN A 93 12.64 10.64 -4.87
C ASN A 93 11.36 9.85 -4.56
N VAL A 94 11.46 8.90 -3.63
CA VAL A 94 10.35 8.09 -3.16
C VAL A 94 10.41 8.00 -1.64
N TYR A 95 9.29 7.64 -1.05
CA TYR A 95 9.09 7.53 0.38
C TYR A 95 8.66 6.12 0.74
N LEU A 96 8.97 5.71 1.97
CA LEU A 96 8.49 4.47 2.56
C LEU A 96 7.26 4.80 3.40
N TYR A 97 6.16 4.10 3.17
CA TYR A 97 4.93 4.20 3.95
C TYR A 97 4.61 2.85 4.58
N VAL A 98 4.22 2.88 5.85
CA VAL A 98 3.68 1.71 6.55
C VAL A 98 2.33 2.12 7.13
N PHE A 99 1.28 1.42 6.70
CA PHE A 99 -0.09 1.70 7.07
C PHE A 99 -0.50 0.91 8.31
N SER A 100 -1.55 1.35 8.99
CA SER A 100 -2.08 0.73 10.20
C SER A 100 -2.52 -0.72 10.01
N ASN A 101 -3.03 -1.05 8.81
CA ASN A 101 -3.37 -2.41 8.43
C ASN A 101 -2.13 -3.32 8.22
N GLY A 102 -0.93 -2.74 8.24
CA GLY A 102 0.35 -3.41 8.08
C GLY A 102 0.86 -3.43 6.64
N GLN A 103 0.11 -2.90 5.68
CA GLN A 103 0.54 -2.73 4.30
C GLN A 103 1.78 -1.85 4.24
N ILE A 104 2.71 -2.16 3.35
CA ILE A 104 3.91 -1.38 3.12
C ILE A 104 3.90 -0.89 1.68
N GLN A 105 4.21 0.38 1.47
CA GLN A 105 4.34 0.95 0.14
C GLN A 105 5.64 1.72 0.01
N VAL A 106 6.24 1.66 -1.18
CA VAL A 106 7.34 2.55 -1.57
C VAL A 106 6.95 3.27 -2.83
N GLY A 107 6.95 4.60 -2.79
CA GLY A 107 6.53 5.41 -3.91
C GLY A 107 6.36 6.89 -3.60
N ARG A 108 5.55 7.55 -4.40
CA ARG A 108 5.14 8.94 -4.27
C ARG A 108 3.62 8.99 -4.10
N PRO A 109 3.05 10.14 -3.70
CA PRO A 109 1.61 10.33 -3.75
C PRO A 109 1.05 9.92 -5.12
N LYS A 110 0.02 9.04 -5.10
CA LYS A 110 -0.66 8.50 -6.29
C LYS A 110 0.19 7.62 -7.23
N PHE A 111 1.41 7.26 -6.85
CA PHE A 111 2.27 6.37 -7.65
C PHE A 111 3.16 5.49 -6.76
N SER A 112 2.74 4.24 -6.57
CA SER A 112 3.47 3.24 -5.80
C SER A 112 4.33 2.39 -6.74
N GLN A 113 5.62 2.27 -6.47
CA GLN A 113 6.51 1.39 -7.23
C GLN A 113 6.64 0.01 -6.58
N LEU A 114 6.39 -0.07 -5.28
CA LEU A 114 6.32 -1.32 -4.52
C LEU A 114 5.15 -1.29 -3.55
N VAL A 115 4.41 -2.38 -3.47
CA VAL A 115 3.38 -2.61 -2.45
C VAL A 115 3.55 -4.01 -1.88
N ILE A 116 3.54 -4.13 -0.55
CA ILE A 116 3.47 -5.40 0.18
C ILE A 116 2.17 -5.41 0.96
N TYR A 117 1.26 -6.31 0.57
CA TYR A 117 -0.07 -6.43 1.15
C TYR A 117 -0.01 -7.21 2.46
N SER A 118 -0.67 -6.64 3.47
CA SER A 118 -0.86 -7.26 4.76
C SER A 118 -1.88 -8.40 4.69
N GLY A 119 -1.43 -9.57 4.26
CA GLY A 119 -2.13 -10.84 4.50
C GLY A 119 -1.24 -11.70 5.37
N LYS A 120 -1.68 -12.04 6.60
CA LYS A 120 -0.89 -12.87 7.52
C LYS A 120 -1.29 -14.33 7.36
N ARG A 121 -0.71 -15.02 6.39
CA ARG A 121 -0.72 -16.49 6.33
C ARG A 121 0.61 -17.01 6.84
N ALA A 122 0.58 -17.94 7.80
CA ALA A 122 1.78 -18.58 8.35
C ALA A 122 2.88 -17.59 8.81
N ASN A 123 2.49 -16.49 9.49
CA ASN A 123 3.40 -15.43 9.96
C ASN A 123 4.19 -14.69 8.86
N LYS A 124 3.79 -14.82 7.58
CA LYS A 124 4.38 -14.12 6.43
C LYS A 124 3.38 -13.14 5.84
N TYR A 125 3.89 -12.17 5.10
CA TYR A 125 3.08 -11.34 4.20
C TYR A 125 2.68 -12.18 2.99
N GLU A 126 1.44 -12.04 2.55
CA GLU A 126 0.88 -12.88 1.49
C GLU A 126 1.43 -12.54 0.10
N LYS A 127 1.47 -11.25 -0.24
CA LYS A 127 1.81 -10.78 -1.58
C LYS A 127 2.62 -9.50 -1.54
N GLY A 128 3.65 -9.42 -2.38
CA GLY A 128 4.35 -8.18 -2.72
C GLY A 128 4.50 -8.02 -4.22
N ILE A 129 4.55 -6.78 -4.68
CA ILE A 129 4.65 -6.43 -6.10
C ILE A 129 5.64 -5.28 -6.26
N ILE A 130 6.54 -5.38 -7.25
CA ILE A 130 7.39 -4.30 -7.75
C ILE A 130 7.03 -4.01 -9.21
N ARG A 131 6.70 -2.75 -9.50
CA ARG A 131 6.48 -2.19 -10.84
C ARG A 131 7.10 -0.80 -10.89
N GLU A 132 8.36 -0.70 -11.33
CA GLU A 132 9.12 0.56 -11.30
C GLU A 132 8.56 1.60 -12.27
N LYS A 133 8.08 1.17 -13.45
CA LYS A 133 7.60 2.05 -14.52
C LYS A 133 6.08 2.20 -14.54
N GLU A 134 5.37 1.08 -14.49
CA GLU A 134 3.90 1.06 -14.55
C GLU A 134 3.26 1.52 -13.25
N GLY A 135 3.97 1.34 -12.13
CA GLY A 135 3.41 1.49 -10.80
C GLY A 135 2.48 0.33 -10.44
N VAL A 136 2.12 0.28 -9.16
CA VAL A 136 1.18 -0.67 -8.59
C VAL A 136 -0.09 0.10 -8.25
N TYR A 137 -1.18 -0.30 -8.88
CA TYR A 137 -2.52 0.22 -8.61
C TYR A 137 -3.16 -0.62 -7.50
N ASN A 138 -3.78 0.05 -6.53
CA ASN A 138 -4.57 -0.58 -5.48
C ASN A 138 -6.04 -0.50 -5.81
#